data_AF-A0A1H6FFM5-F1
#
_entry.id   AF-A0A1H6FFM5-F1
#
_cell.length_a   1.000
_cell.length_b   1.000
_cell.length_c   1.000
_cell.angle_alpha   90.00
_cell.angle_beta   90.00
_cell.angle_gamma   90.00
#
_symmetry.space_group_name_H-M   'P 1'
#
loop_
_entity.id
_entity.type
_entity.pdbx_description
1 polymer ?
#
loop_
_entity_poly.entity_id
_entity_poly.type
_entity_poly.pdbx_seq_one_letter_code
_entity_poly.pdbx_strand_id
1 'polypeptide(L)'
;MVKASDLLRVYPQTHLEDERMLEKVQKIQRNAQRGDHDLPELPPSEVLASRLSSLSRELVESRALLGHYAELIEGLEAKLVEVEQSCPPEFLEKLSDLNAWIAQNKTKCPKVPRQKTELLVKDTFLRLLAAQIKLIPSGHEFFAEGTGSILEAALNAGVAVNYGCTQGNCGACKARVVGGEVLKVRDHEYELSQTELNLGYMLMCSYTAVTDVTLEAGEAHCPADIAEQEIEVEIKQINRLNDRLLILKIQTPDTQTLRFMAGQDVVLSLEGVGQHRYPVASCPCDGKNLEFHIPRLEHDHLATYLFTQAQAKKNLHLKGPSGNFTLPFDVTAPLLLIAWETGFAPIKSLIEHTVSVDNAESWHLYWLTETSGEQMPGHYMHNLCRSWQDALDNFYYTPLHLGNLAINENDALDHYLQSTFSKLTDLRRYYIYVAMPEPLQTLVQDFLLSRQANPEHCFFTEHANTCD
;
A
#
# COMPACT_ATOMS: atom_id res chain seq x y z
N MET A 1 14.48 -22.96 15.26
CA MET A 1 15.54 -22.04 15.73
C MET A 1 16.89 -22.70 15.48
N VAL A 2 17.70 -22.18 14.54
CA VAL A 2 19.03 -22.74 14.19
C VAL A 2 20.05 -22.31 15.25
N LYS A 3 20.73 -23.26 15.89
CA LYS A 3 21.74 -22.97 16.91
C LYS A 3 23.09 -22.71 16.25
N ALA A 4 23.94 -21.87 16.86
CA ALA A 4 25.30 -21.60 16.35
C ALA A 4 26.14 -22.89 16.20
N SER A 5 25.88 -23.89 17.04
CA SER A 5 26.47 -25.22 16.95
C SER A 5 26.14 -25.96 15.64
N ASP A 6 24.97 -25.71 15.06
CA ASP A 6 24.51 -26.37 13.83
C ASP A 6 25.25 -25.79 12.61
N LEU A 7 25.55 -24.49 12.64
CA LEU A 7 26.32 -23.80 11.60
C LEU A 7 27.81 -24.17 11.63
N LEU A 8 28.40 -24.31 12.82
CA LEU A 8 29.78 -24.79 12.98
C LEU A 8 29.97 -26.23 12.49
N ARG A 9 28.90 -27.03 12.47
CA ARG A 9 28.94 -28.40 11.95
C ARG A 9 29.04 -28.45 10.42
N VAL A 10 28.49 -27.46 9.73
CA VAL A 10 28.54 -27.33 8.27
C VAL A 10 29.78 -26.54 7.82
N TYR A 11 30.24 -25.59 8.64
CA TYR A 11 31.41 -24.74 8.38
C TYR A 11 32.43 -24.83 9.53
N PRO A 12 33.16 -25.95 9.66
CA PRO A 12 34.02 -26.23 10.81
C PRO A 12 35.27 -25.36 10.91
N GLN A 13 35.63 -24.63 9.85
CA GLN A 13 36.76 -23.68 9.82
C GLN A 13 36.39 -22.30 10.40
N THR A 14 35.17 -22.13 10.92
CA THR A 14 34.63 -20.82 11.33
C THR A 14 34.99 -20.50 12.77
N HIS A 15 35.66 -19.37 12.99
CA HIS A 15 35.92 -18.81 14.33
C HIS A 15 34.90 -17.72 14.66
N LEU A 16 34.10 -17.92 15.71
CA LEU A 16 32.97 -17.04 16.09
C LEU A 16 33.36 -15.79 16.89
N GLU A 17 34.65 -15.61 17.19
CA GLU A 17 35.15 -14.49 17.99
C GLU A 17 35.34 -13.20 17.16
N ASP A 18 35.12 -13.26 15.84
CA ASP A 18 35.23 -12.12 14.93
C ASP A 18 33.89 -11.35 14.86
N GLU A 19 33.90 -10.06 15.21
CA GLU A 19 32.69 -9.20 15.32
C GLU A 19 31.86 -9.18 14.02
N ARG A 20 32.54 -9.20 12.86
CA ARG A 20 31.93 -9.28 11.51
C ARG A 20 31.28 -10.64 11.21
N MET A 21 31.75 -11.70 11.85
CA MET A 21 31.17 -13.04 11.68
C MET A 21 29.95 -13.23 12.58
N LEU A 22 29.92 -12.59 13.75
CA LEU A 22 28.74 -12.52 14.60
C LEU A 22 27.58 -11.81 13.87
N GLU A 23 27.87 -10.70 13.18
CA GLU A 23 26.89 -10.01 12.33
C GLU A 23 26.38 -10.90 11.19
N LYS A 24 27.27 -11.67 10.54
CA LYS A 24 26.87 -12.63 9.49
C LYS A 24 26.00 -13.75 10.03
N VAL A 25 26.33 -14.31 11.20
CA VAL A 25 25.50 -15.36 11.85
C VAL A 25 24.15 -14.79 12.27
N GLN A 26 24.09 -13.57 12.81
CA GLN A 26 22.84 -12.88 13.12
C GLN A 26 22.03 -12.57 11.84
N LYS A 27 22.69 -12.25 10.72
CA LYS A 27 22.05 -12.06 9.43
C LYS A 27 21.50 -13.37 8.87
N ILE A 28 22.24 -14.47 8.99
CA ILE A 28 21.77 -15.81 8.61
C ILE A 28 20.62 -16.26 9.51
N GLN A 29 20.66 -15.98 10.82
CA GLN A 29 19.56 -16.26 11.74
C GLN A 29 18.33 -15.42 11.42
N ARG A 30 18.48 -14.12 11.13
CA ARG A 30 17.39 -13.25 10.64
C ARG A 30 16.80 -13.75 9.33
N ASN A 31 17.65 -14.17 8.39
CA ASN A 31 17.20 -14.71 7.11
C ASN A 31 16.58 -16.11 7.24
N ALA A 32 17.01 -16.92 8.20
CA ALA A 32 16.42 -18.23 8.49
C ALA A 32 15.10 -18.13 9.26
N GLN A 33 14.83 -17.00 9.92
CA GLN A 33 13.52 -16.66 10.47
C GLN A 33 12.52 -16.23 9.39
N ARG A 34 12.98 -15.83 8.20
CA ARG A 34 12.11 -15.42 7.07
C ARG A 34 11.34 -16.58 6.41
N GLY A 35 11.32 -17.77 7.01
CA GLY A 35 10.56 -18.92 6.51
C GLY A 35 9.16 -19.10 7.13
N ASP A 36 8.69 -18.16 7.95
CA ASP A 36 7.40 -18.25 8.67
C ASP A 36 6.47 -17.04 8.42
N HIS A 37 6.78 -16.22 7.40
CA HIS A 37 5.99 -15.02 7.05
C HIS A 37 4.73 -15.30 6.22
N ASP A 38 4.38 -16.57 5.95
CA ASP A 38 3.14 -16.94 5.26
C ASP A 38 1.93 -17.04 6.20
N LEU A 39 2.09 -16.75 7.49
CA LEU A 39 0.96 -16.60 8.41
C LEU A 39 0.67 -15.11 8.59
N PRO A 40 -0.46 -14.61 8.08
CA PRO A 40 -0.91 -13.24 8.34
C PRO A 40 -0.91 -12.99 9.85
N GLU A 41 -0.44 -11.83 10.28
CA GLU A 41 -0.55 -11.44 11.69
C GLU A 41 -2.02 -11.57 12.11
N LEU A 42 -2.25 -12.35 13.17
CA LEU A 42 -3.60 -12.59 13.65
C LEU A 42 -4.20 -11.26 14.16
N PRO A 43 -5.50 -11.00 13.89
CA PRO A 43 -6.17 -9.88 14.50
C PRO A 43 -6.15 -9.95 16.03
N PRO A 44 -6.38 -8.81 16.72
CA PRO A 44 -6.44 -8.77 18.18
C PRO A 44 -7.47 -9.80 18.69
N SER A 45 -7.23 -10.38 19.87
CA SER A 45 -8.08 -11.44 20.41
C SER A 45 -9.55 -11.06 20.52
N GLU A 46 -9.83 -9.79 20.78
CA GLU A 46 -11.20 -9.24 20.83
C GLU A 46 -11.85 -9.19 19.44
N VAL A 47 -11.11 -8.80 18.41
CA VAL A 47 -11.56 -8.80 17.01
C VAL A 47 -11.81 -10.23 16.54
N LEU A 48 -10.89 -11.15 16.83
CA LEU A 48 -11.05 -12.58 16.54
C LEU A 48 -12.28 -13.16 17.24
N ALA A 49 -12.47 -12.86 18.52
CA ALA A 49 -13.63 -13.31 19.28
C ALA A 49 -14.94 -12.73 18.70
N SER A 50 -14.91 -11.47 18.29
CA SER A 50 -16.05 -10.80 17.66
C SER A 50 -16.38 -11.40 16.29
N ARG A 51 -15.38 -11.62 15.43
CA ARG A 51 -15.52 -12.31 14.13
C ARG A 51 -16.06 -13.74 14.30
N LEU A 52 -15.51 -14.51 15.24
CA LEU A 52 -15.98 -15.86 15.55
C LEU A 52 -17.43 -15.85 16.05
N SER A 53 -17.78 -14.87 16.90
CA SER A 53 -19.14 -14.70 17.40
C SER A 53 -20.12 -14.37 16.27
N SER A 54 -19.73 -13.50 15.34
CA SER A 54 -20.54 -13.18 14.15
C SER A 54 -20.79 -14.42 13.28
N LEU A 55 -19.74 -15.20 12.99
CA LEU A 55 -19.87 -16.47 12.27
C LEU A 55 -20.75 -17.49 13.01
N SER A 56 -20.64 -17.54 14.34
CA SER A 56 -21.49 -18.41 15.16
C SER A 56 -22.96 -18.01 15.09
N ARG A 57 -23.26 -16.70 15.03
CA ARG A 57 -24.61 -16.15 14.88
C ARG A 57 -25.18 -16.49 13.51
N GLU A 58 -24.43 -16.29 12.42
CA GLU A 58 -24.82 -16.71 11.07
C GLU A 58 -25.15 -18.22 11.00
N LEU A 59 -24.36 -19.05 11.70
CA LEU A 59 -24.59 -20.49 11.79
C LEU A 59 -25.88 -20.83 12.55
N VAL A 60 -26.14 -20.13 13.67
CA VAL A 60 -27.36 -20.33 14.47
C VAL A 60 -28.60 -19.92 13.68
N GLU A 61 -28.56 -18.77 12.99
CA GLU A 61 -29.65 -18.31 12.13
C GLU A 61 -29.93 -19.29 10.99
N SER A 62 -28.87 -19.77 10.32
CA SER A 62 -28.99 -20.78 9.26
C SER A 62 -29.59 -22.09 9.79
N ARG A 63 -29.19 -22.53 10.98
CA ARG A 63 -29.76 -23.73 11.63
C ARG A 63 -31.21 -23.53 12.02
N ALA A 64 -31.58 -22.37 12.54
CA ALA A 64 -32.96 -22.04 12.87
C ALA A 64 -33.85 -22.05 11.62
N LEU A 65 -33.38 -21.46 10.52
CA LEU A 65 -34.09 -21.46 9.24
C LEU A 65 -34.27 -22.89 8.69
N LEU A 66 -33.22 -23.73 8.76
CA LEU A 66 -33.32 -25.14 8.39
C LEU A 66 -34.31 -25.92 9.26
N GLY A 67 -34.33 -25.64 10.57
CA GLY A 67 -35.32 -26.19 11.50
C GLY A 67 -36.74 -25.78 11.11
N HIS A 68 -36.96 -24.50 10.81
CA HIS A 68 -38.26 -24.00 10.34
C HIS A 68 -38.71 -24.67 9.03
N TYR A 69 -37.81 -24.86 8.07
CA TYR A 69 -38.14 -25.59 6.85
C TYR A 69 -38.47 -27.06 7.12
N ALA A 70 -37.78 -27.70 8.06
CA ALA A 70 -38.10 -29.07 8.47
C ALA A 70 -39.51 -29.15 9.08
N GLU A 71 -39.87 -28.21 9.95
CA GLU A 71 -41.23 -28.10 10.52
C GLU A 71 -42.29 -27.83 9.45
N LEU A 72 -42.02 -26.98 8.46
CA LEU A 72 -42.93 -26.72 7.35
C LEU A 72 -43.14 -27.98 6.49
N ILE A 73 -42.09 -28.76 6.23
CA ILE A 73 -42.19 -30.03 5.50
C ILE A 73 -43.01 -31.04 6.31
N GLU A 74 -42.79 -31.16 7.61
CA GLU A 74 -43.58 -32.02 8.50
C GLU A 74 -45.06 -31.59 8.55
N GLY A 75 -45.31 -30.27 8.64
CA GLY A 75 -46.65 -29.71 8.57
C GLY A 75 -47.33 -29.97 7.23
N LEU A 76 -46.58 -29.93 6.13
CA LEU A 76 -47.09 -30.24 4.79
C LEU A 76 -47.42 -31.73 4.64
N GLU A 77 -46.58 -32.63 5.16
CA GLU A 77 -46.86 -34.07 5.23
C GLU A 77 -48.15 -34.34 6.03
N ALA A 78 -48.31 -33.71 7.19
CA ALA A 78 -49.52 -33.83 7.99
C ALA A 78 -50.78 -33.32 7.25
N LYS A 79 -50.67 -32.20 6.54
CA LYS A 79 -51.76 -31.63 5.73
C LYS A 79 -52.16 -32.55 4.58
N LEU A 80 -51.18 -33.19 3.93
CA LEU A 80 -51.43 -34.15 2.85
C LEU A 80 -52.19 -35.37 3.36
N VAL A 81 -51.88 -35.88 4.56
CA VAL A 81 -52.61 -36.99 5.19
C VAL A 81 -54.06 -36.60 5.51
N GLU A 82 -54.31 -35.37 6.01
CA GLU A 82 -55.68 -34.86 6.22
C GLU A 82 -56.49 -34.80 4.91
N VAL A 83 -55.85 -34.36 3.82
CA VAL A 83 -56.48 -34.28 2.49
C VAL A 83 -56.76 -35.68 1.96
N GLU A 84 -55.84 -36.63 2.12
CA GLU A 84 -56.01 -38.03 1.71
C GLU A 84 -57.25 -38.67 2.35
N GLN A 85 -57.55 -38.35 3.61
CA GLN A 85 -58.74 -38.85 4.33
C GLN A 85 -60.07 -38.30 3.82
N SER A 86 -60.07 -37.17 3.09
CA SER A 86 -61.27 -36.47 2.63
C SER A 86 -61.43 -36.44 1.10
N CYS A 87 -60.52 -37.11 0.38
CA CYS A 87 -60.44 -37.06 -1.07
C CYS A 87 -61.28 -38.15 -1.78
N PRO A 88 -61.87 -37.86 -2.96
CA PRO A 88 -62.47 -38.89 -3.81
C PRO A 88 -61.44 -39.97 -4.24
N PRO A 89 -61.87 -41.23 -4.46
CA PRO A 89 -60.98 -42.35 -4.73
C PRO A 89 -60.11 -42.21 -6.00
N GLU A 90 -60.52 -41.37 -6.94
CA GLU A 90 -59.79 -41.04 -8.17
C GLU A 90 -58.48 -40.24 -7.95
N PHE A 91 -58.29 -39.63 -6.78
CA PHE A 91 -57.10 -38.82 -6.45
C PHE A 91 -56.18 -39.46 -5.40
N LEU A 92 -56.60 -40.55 -4.73
CA LEU A 92 -55.84 -41.21 -3.67
C LEU A 92 -54.47 -41.70 -4.15
N GLU A 93 -54.40 -42.30 -5.33
CA GLU A 93 -53.16 -42.82 -5.90
C GLU A 93 -52.11 -41.71 -6.12
N LYS A 94 -52.54 -40.56 -6.66
CA LYS A 94 -51.65 -39.41 -6.90
C LYS A 94 -51.17 -38.75 -5.60
N LEU A 95 -52.00 -38.71 -4.57
CA LEU A 95 -51.62 -38.17 -3.25
C LEU A 95 -50.63 -39.10 -2.53
N SER A 96 -50.84 -40.42 -2.63
CA SER A 96 -49.92 -41.42 -2.10
C SER A 96 -48.54 -41.34 -2.75
N ASP A 97 -48.50 -41.21 -4.09
CA ASP A 97 -47.25 -41.03 -4.85
C ASP A 97 -46.49 -39.77 -4.42
N LEU A 98 -47.20 -38.66 -4.22
CA LEU A 98 -46.61 -37.40 -3.77
C LEU A 98 -46.02 -37.53 -2.35
N ASN A 99 -46.76 -38.16 -1.44
CA ASN A 99 -46.32 -38.36 -0.06
C ASN A 99 -45.08 -39.28 0.01
N ALA A 100 -45.08 -40.36 -0.79
CA ALA A 100 -43.93 -41.24 -0.94
C ALA A 100 -42.72 -40.52 -1.54
N TRP A 101 -42.92 -39.64 -2.52
CA TRP A 101 -41.86 -38.82 -3.11
C TRP A 101 -41.24 -37.85 -2.09
N ILE A 102 -42.06 -37.17 -1.28
CA ILE A 102 -41.58 -36.26 -0.23
C ILE A 102 -40.74 -37.04 0.80
N ALA A 103 -41.26 -38.16 1.32
CA ALA A 103 -40.57 -39.00 2.29
C ALA A 103 -39.22 -39.52 1.75
N GLN A 104 -39.17 -39.91 0.47
CA GLN A 104 -37.95 -40.38 -0.17
C GLN A 104 -36.92 -39.27 -0.36
N ASN A 105 -37.33 -38.03 -0.64
CA ASN A 105 -36.41 -36.92 -0.86
C ASN A 105 -35.99 -36.21 0.44
N LYS A 106 -36.80 -36.26 1.50
CA LYS A 106 -36.47 -35.76 2.85
C LYS A 106 -35.23 -36.45 3.44
N THR A 107 -35.03 -37.73 3.13
CA THR A 107 -33.88 -38.53 3.61
C THR A 107 -32.63 -38.38 2.73
N LYS A 108 -32.75 -37.80 1.53
CA LYS A 108 -31.62 -37.50 0.66
C LYS A 108 -30.97 -36.19 1.11
N CYS A 109 -30.14 -36.26 2.14
CA CYS A 109 -29.28 -35.13 2.48
C CYS A 109 -28.26 -34.94 1.34
N PRO A 110 -28.24 -33.80 0.63
CA PRO A 110 -27.24 -33.55 -0.38
C PRO A 110 -25.87 -33.55 0.30
N LYS A 111 -25.03 -34.55 0.00
CA LYS A 111 -23.62 -34.53 0.43
C LYS A 111 -22.97 -33.35 -0.28
N VAL A 112 -22.54 -32.35 0.47
CA VAL A 112 -21.73 -31.26 -0.09
C VAL A 112 -20.45 -31.89 -0.65
N PRO A 113 -20.13 -31.69 -1.93
CA PRO A 113 -18.90 -32.22 -2.51
C PRO A 113 -17.69 -31.74 -1.71
N ARG A 114 -16.72 -32.63 -1.46
CA ARG A 114 -15.53 -32.34 -0.64
C ARG A 114 -14.79 -31.07 -1.07
N GLN A 115 -14.68 -30.82 -2.37
CA GLN A 115 -14.08 -29.61 -2.93
C GLN A 115 -14.82 -28.32 -2.53
N LYS A 116 -16.16 -28.37 -2.44
CA LYS A 116 -16.98 -27.24 -1.98
C LYS A 116 -16.85 -27.02 -0.47
N THR A 117 -16.68 -28.10 0.30
CA THR A 117 -16.36 -28.02 1.74
C THR A 117 -15.00 -27.38 1.99
N GLU A 118 -13.97 -27.75 1.23
CA GLU A 118 -12.63 -27.16 1.36
C GLU A 118 -12.63 -25.66 1.00
N LEU A 119 -13.38 -25.26 -0.04
CA LEU A 119 -13.58 -23.85 -0.39
C LEU A 119 -14.29 -23.06 0.73
N LEU A 120 -15.35 -23.61 1.33
CA LEU A 120 -16.07 -22.98 2.43
C LEU A 120 -15.22 -22.83 3.70
N VAL A 121 -14.36 -23.82 3.99
CA VAL A 121 -13.43 -23.75 5.13
C VAL A 121 -12.38 -22.66 4.88
N LYS A 122 -11.85 -22.56 3.66
CA LYS A 122 -10.92 -21.49 3.28
C LYS A 122 -11.56 -20.11 3.37
N ASP A 123 -12.77 -19.96 2.83
CA ASP A 123 -13.55 -18.72 2.92
C ASP A 123 -13.79 -18.29 4.38
N THR A 124 -14.27 -19.21 5.22
CA THR A 124 -14.46 -18.96 6.66
C THR A 124 -13.16 -18.55 7.35
N PHE A 125 -12.03 -19.19 7.00
CA PHE A 125 -10.72 -18.84 7.54
C PHE A 125 -10.28 -17.44 7.11
N LEU A 126 -10.51 -17.08 5.84
CA LEU A 126 -10.21 -15.73 5.34
C LEU A 126 -11.06 -14.67 6.03
N ARG A 127 -12.38 -14.91 6.23
CA ARG A 127 -13.28 -14.00 6.99
C ARG A 127 -12.87 -13.82 8.45
N LEU A 128 -12.10 -14.76 9.02
CA LEU A 128 -11.52 -14.61 10.35
C LEU A 128 -10.28 -13.72 10.33
N LEU A 129 -9.48 -13.76 9.27
CA LEU A 129 -8.21 -13.04 9.16
C LEU A 129 -8.37 -11.62 8.61
N ALA A 130 -9.25 -11.43 7.64
CA ALA A 130 -9.48 -10.17 6.96
C ALA A 130 -10.97 -9.82 6.89
N ALA A 131 -11.25 -8.53 6.86
CA ALA A 131 -12.58 -7.98 6.59
C ALA A 131 -12.51 -7.04 5.39
N GLN A 132 -13.46 -7.16 4.46
CA GLN A 132 -13.53 -6.29 3.30
C GLN A 132 -14.16 -4.94 3.69
N ILE A 133 -13.53 -3.84 3.29
CA ILE A 133 -14.04 -2.49 3.50
C ILE A 133 -14.33 -1.88 2.15
N LYS A 134 -15.53 -1.34 1.99
CA LYS A 134 -15.98 -0.62 0.79
C LYS A 134 -16.25 0.84 1.13
N LEU A 135 -15.67 1.76 0.37
CA LEU A 135 -15.98 3.18 0.49
C LEU A 135 -17.09 3.59 -0.47
N ILE A 136 -17.94 4.52 -0.03
CA ILE A 136 -18.90 5.23 -0.87
C ILE A 136 -18.64 6.74 -0.77
N PRO A 137 -18.80 7.51 -1.88
CA PRO A 137 -19.37 7.08 -3.17
C PRO A 137 -18.37 6.46 -4.16
N SER A 138 -17.07 6.45 -3.86
CA SER A 138 -16.02 6.02 -4.80
C SER A 138 -16.13 4.57 -5.25
N GLY A 139 -16.60 3.68 -4.36
CA GLY A 139 -16.67 2.26 -4.61
C GLY A 139 -15.35 1.52 -4.39
N HIS A 140 -14.29 2.20 -3.93
CA HIS A 140 -13.01 1.58 -3.63
C HIS A 140 -13.14 0.51 -2.54
N GLU A 141 -12.42 -0.59 -2.73
CA GLU A 141 -12.45 -1.76 -1.85
C GLU A 141 -11.04 -2.12 -1.40
N PHE A 142 -10.87 -2.39 -0.10
CA PHE A 142 -9.62 -2.83 0.49
C PHE A 142 -9.87 -3.74 1.70
N PHE A 143 -8.84 -4.38 2.22
CA PHE A 143 -8.95 -5.30 3.34
C PHE A 143 -8.36 -4.72 4.62
N ALA A 144 -9.04 -4.92 5.74
CA ALA A 144 -8.46 -4.76 7.06
C ALA A 144 -7.92 -6.09 7.57
N GLU A 145 -6.59 -6.20 7.59
CA GLU A 145 -5.83 -7.35 8.08
C GLU A 145 -5.19 -7.07 9.44
N GLY A 146 -5.03 -8.12 10.23
CA GLY A 146 -4.29 -8.08 11.50
C GLY A 146 -4.86 -7.07 12.51
N THR A 147 -3.97 -6.29 13.12
CA THR A 147 -4.28 -5.38 14.25
C THR A 147 -4.48 -3.92 13.86
N GLY A 148 -4.41 -3.62 12.56
CA GLY A 148 -4.48 -2.27 12.04
C GLY A 148 -5.84 -1.60 12.21
N SER A 149 -5.81 -0.28 12.26
CA SER A 149 -7.01 0.55 12.12
C SER A 149 -7.49 0.61 10.66
N ILE A 150 -8.75 0.98 10.44
CA ILE A 150 -9.30 1.18 9.08
C ILE A 150 -8.50 2.23 8.32
N LEU A 151 -7.99 3.27 8.99
CA LEU A 151 -7.13 4.27 8.36
C LEU A 151 -5.81 3.65 7.86
N GLU A 152 -5.14 2.85 8.68
CA GLU A 152 -3.90 2.18 8.26
C GLU A 152 -4.13 1.22 7.10
N ALA A 153 -5.22 0.45 7.14
CA ALA A 153 -5.63 -0.41 6.05
C ALA A 153 -5.89 0.38 4.76
N ALA A 154 -6.59 1.51 4.85
CA ALA A 154 -6.87 2.40 3.72
C ALA A 154 -5.56 2.96 3.11
N LEU A 155 -4.66 3.49 3.95
CA LEU A 155 -3.40 4.07 3.50
C LEU A 155 -2.46 3.03 2.87
N ASN A 156 -2.40 1.82 3.45
CA ASN A 156 -1.60 0.73 2.90
C ASN A 156 -2.15 0.22 1.57
N ALA A 157 -3.48 0.20 1.41
CA ALA A 157 -4.15 -0.07 0.14
C ALA A 157 -4.11 1.10 -0.85
N GLY A 158 -3.41 2.19 -0.50
CA GLY A 158 -3.18 3.35 -1.35
C GLY A 158 -4.34 4.34 -1.41
N VAL A 159 -5.37 4.15 -0.59
CA VAL A 159 -6.59 4.96 -0.62
C VAL A 159 -6.30 6.30 0.06
N ALA A 160 -6.40 7.39 -0.69
CA ALA A 160 -6.13 8.73 -0.20
C ALA A 160 -7.29 9.32 0.62
N VAL A 161 -7.73 8.59 1.66
CA VAL A 161 -8.78 9.04 2.59
C VAL A 161 -8.40 10.33 3.33
N ASN A 162 -9.40 11.06 3.82
CA ASN A 162 -9.16 12.22 4.67
C ASN A 162 -8.58 11.78 6.04
N TYR A 163 -7.46 12.38 6.44
CA TYR A 163 -6.88 12.22 7.78
C TYR A 163 -5.97 13.41 8.11
N GLY A 164 -5.52 13.48 9.37
CA GLY A 164 -4.67 14.58 9.84
C GLY A 164 -3.63 14.20 10.88
N CYS A 165 -3.95 13.42 11.93
CA CYS A 165 -3.03 13.14 13.03
C CYS A 165 -2.73 11.65 13.28
N THR A 166 -3.47 10.74 12.64
CA THR A 166 -3.47 9.26 12.85
C THR A 166 -3.71 8.74 14.27
N GLN A 167 -3.80 9.61 15.28
CA GLN A 167 -3.93 9.24 16.71
C GLN A 167 -5.25 9.65 17.38
N GLY A 168 -6.29 10.03 16.61
CA GLY A 168 -7.61 10.31 17.19
C GLY A 168 -7.80 11.73 17.78
N ASN A 169 -6.92 12.68 17.47
CA ASN A 169 -6.96 14.03 18.03
C ASN A 169 -7.67 15.06 17.12
N CYS A 170 -7.55 14.93 15.79
CA CYS A 170 -8.01 15.97 14.85
C CYS A 170 -9.44 15.78 14.31
N GLY A 171 -10.00 14.58 14.37
CA GLY A 171 -11.32 14.26 13.78
C GLY A 171 -11.38 14.23 12.24
N ALA A 172 -10.28 14.49 11.52
CA ALA A 172 -10.27 14.57 10.06
C ALA A 172 -10.56 13.22 9.35
N CYS A 173 -10.29 12.10 10.03
CA CYS A 173 -10.58 10.75 9.53
C CYS A 173 -11.98 10.24 9.92
N LYS A 174 -12.92 11.17 10.17
CA LYS A 174 -14.30 10.85 10.48
C LYS A 174 -14.98 10.22 9.25
N ALA A 175 -15.56 9.06 9.45
CA ALA A 175 -16.33 8.32 8.45
C ALA A 175 -17.62 7.81 9.06
N ARG A 176 -18.64 7.55 8.24
CA ARG A 176 -19.94 7.03 8.67
C ARG A 176 -20.07 5.56 8.29
N VAL A 177 -20.37 4.71 9.25
CA VAL A 177 -20.67 3.29 9.01
C VAL A 177 -22.08 3.18 8.40
N VAL A 178 -22.16 2.65 7.19
CA VAL A 178 -23.41 2.44 6.45
C VAL A 178 -23.92 1.01 6.64
N GLY A 179 -22.98 0.06 6.74
CA GLY A 179 -23.28 -1.34 6.98
C GLY A 179 -22.05 -2.08 7.51
N GLY A 180 -22.28 -3.19 8.21
CA GLY A 180 -21.25 -3.96 8.89
C GLY A 180 -20.99 -3.52 10.33
N GLU A 181 -20.08 -4.22 10.99
CA GLU A 181 -19.70 -3.99 12.39
C GLU A 181 -18.24 -3.55 12.49
N VAL A 182 -17.98 -2.54 13.35
CA VAL A 182 -16.65 -2.01 13.64
C VAL A 182 -16.37 -2.09 15.13
N LEU A 183 -15.10 -2.25 15.51
CA LEU A 183 -14.65 -2.29 16.89
C LEU A 183 -13.63 -1.18 17.15
N LYS A 184 -13.77 -0.48 18.28
CA LYS A 184 -12.78 0.49 18.73
C LYS A 184 -11.54 -0.26 19.22
N VAL A 185 -10.39 0.02 18.63
CA VAL A 185 -9.09 -0.61 18.96
C VAL A 185 -8.09 0.37 19.59
N ARG A 186 -8.35 1.68 19.48
CA ARG A 186 -7.54 2.73 20.10
C ARG A 186 -8.44 3.80 20.70
N ASP A 187 -8.01 4.39 21.80
CA ASP A 187 -8.67 5.57 22.33
C ASP A 187 -8.41 6.81 21.47
N HIS A 188 -9.26 7.80 21.64
CA HIS A 188 -9.18 9.08 20.94
C HIS A 188 -9.72 10.18 21.85
N GLU A 189 -9.13 11.37 21.76
CA GLU A 189 -9.56 12.53 22.54
C GLU A 189 -10.58 13.40 21.79
N TYR A 190 -10.70 13.24 20.47
CA TYR A 190 -11.68 13.97 19.69
C TYR A 190 -13.11 13.58 20.09
N GLU A 191 -13.90 14.55 20.52
CA GLU A 191 -15.28 14.34 20.95
C GLU A 191 -16.24 14.30 19.75
N LEU A 192 -16.83 13.13 19.50
CA LEU A 192 -17.97 13.00 18.61
C LEU A 192 -19.25 13.36 19.37
N SER A 193 -20.08 14.22 18.80
CA SER A 193 -21.38 14.56 19.38
C SER A 193 -22.30 13.34 19.43
N GLN A 194 -23.27 13.35 20.35
CA GLN A 194 -24.24 12.26 20.46
C GLN A 194 -25.01 12.03 19.15
N THR A 195 -25.28 13.11 18.40
CA THR A 195 -25.91 13.04 17.09
C THR A 195 -25.02 12.30 16.09
N GLU A 196 -23.72 12.58 16.06
CA GLU A 196 -22.77 11.90 15.18
C GLU A 196 -22.67 10.41 15.51
N LEU A 197 -22.56 10.06 16.79
CA LEU A 197 -22.55 8.67 17.23
C LEU A 197 -23.83 7.93 16.83
N ASN A 198 -24.99 8.56 17.00
CA ASN A 198 -26.28 7.98 16.62
C ASN A 198 -26.43 7.81 15.10
N LEU A 199 -25.75 8.64 14.31
CA LEU A 199 -25.70 8.53 12.85
C LEU A 199 -24.64 7.52 12.36
N GLY A 200 -23.90 6.89 13.26
CA GLY A 200 -22.89 5.88 12.94
C GLY A 200 -21.53 6.46 12.56
N TYR A 201 -21.22 7.70 12.94
CA TYR A 201 -19.89 8.26 12.72
C TYR A 201 -18.85 7.68 13.67
N MET A 202 -17.65 7.44 13.15
CA MET A 202 -16.48 6.96 13.89
C MET A 202 -15.20 7.55 13.30
N LEU A 203 -14.07 7.39 13.99
CA LEU A 203 -12.75 7.79 13.51
C LEU A 203 -12.01 6.58 12.96
N MET A 204 -11.69 6.59 11.66
CA MET A 204 -11.04 5.45 11.01
C MET A 204 -9.69 5.07 11.65
N CYS A 205 -8.98 6.02 12.27
CA CYS A 205 -7.72 5.76 12.96
C CYS A 205 -7.85 5.01 14.30
N SER A 206 -9.07 4.90 14.83
CA SER A 206 -9.34 4.35 16.16
C SER A 206 -10.19 3.09 16.12
N TYR A 207 -10.71 2.71 14.94
CA TYR A 207 -11.60 1.59 14.74
C TYR A 207 -11.03 0.61 13.71
N THR A 208 -11.35 -0.67 13.86
CA THR A 208 -11.08 -1.74 12.90
C THR A 208 -12.38 -2.41 12.45
N ALA A 209 -12.36 -3.11 11.31
CA ALA A 209 -13.53 -3.80 10.77
C ALA A 209 -13.65 -5.21 11.37
N VAL A 210 -14.83 -5.50 11.94
CA VAL A 210 -15.16 -6.83 12.47
C VAL A 210 -15.70 -7.70 11.34
N THR A 211 -16.72 -7.24 10.64
CA THR A 211 -17.28 -7.90 9.45
C THR A 211 -16.85 -7.17 8.20
N ASP A 212 -17.35 -7.56 7.03
CA ASP A 212 -17.31 -6.68 5.87
C ASP A 212 -18.09 -5.39 6.20
N VAL A 213 -17.50 -4.23 5.88
CA VAL A 213 -18.01 -2.91 6.28
C VAL A 213 -18.13 -2.01 5.06
N THR A 214 -19.22 -1.26 4.97
CA THR A 214 -19.38 -0.17 4.02
C THR A 214 -19.32 1.16 4.76
N LEU A 215 -18.40 2.04 4.33
CA LEU A 215 -18.18 3.36 4.93
C LEU A 215 -18.47 4.47 3.94
N GLU A 216 -19.15 5.52 4.40
CA GLU A 216 -19.13 6.81 3.72
C GLU A 216 -17.97 7.64 4.29
N ALA A 217 -16.98 7.93 3.45
CA ALA A 217 -15.78 8.64 3.84
C ALA A 217 -15.34 9.60 2.72
N GLY A 218 -14.74 10.72 3.10
CA GLY A 218 -14.10 11.62 2.13
C GLY A 218 -12.75 11.10 1.70
N GLU A 219 -12.50 11.12 0.39
CA GLU A 219 -11.24 10.73 -0.23
C GLU A 219 -10.78 11.78 -1.25
N ALA A 220 -9.48 11.83 -1.48
CA ALA A 220 -8.89 12.58 -2.57
C ALA A 220 -8.80 11.68 -3.81
N HIS A 221 -9.35 12.14 -4.94
CA HIS A 221 -9.26 11.44 -6.22
C HIS A 221 -8.10 11.97 -7.07
N CYS A 222 -7.65 13.19 -6.79
CA CYS A 222 -6.54 13.81 -7.47
C CYS A 222 -5.70 14.68 -6.52
N PRO A 223 -4.47 15.07 -6.92
CA PRO A 223 -3.61 15.94 -6.14
C PRO A 223 -4.28 17.25 -5.68
N ALA A 224 -5.19 17.80 -6.48
CA ALA A 224 -5.89 19.05 -6.18
C ALA A 224 -6.91 18.95 -5.03
N ASP A 225 -7.34 17.73 -4.67
CA ASP A 225 -8.25 17.51 -3.56
C ASP A 225 -7.55 17.60 -2.19
N ILE A 226 -6.21 17.56 -2.18
CA ILE A 226 -5.39 17.70 -0.98
C ILE A 226 -4.89 19.14 -0.90
N ALA A 227 -5.42 19.90 0.06
CA ALA A 227 -4.98 21.27 0.30
C ALA A 227 -3.54 21.32 0.84
N GLU A 228 -2.82 22.40 0.53
CA GLU A 228 -1.53 22.69 1.14
C GLU A 228 -1.67 22.82 2.67
N GLN A 229 -0.74 22.19 3.38
CA GLN A 229 -0.61 22.17 4.82
C GLN A 229 0.69 22.88 5.21
N GLU A 230 0.65 23.64 6.30
CA GLU A 230 1.85 24.21 6.92
C GLU A 230 2.10 23.48 8.25
N ILE A 231 3.29 22.88 8.38
CA ILE A 231 3.64 22.01 9.51
C ILE A 231 5.04 22.36 10.00
N GLU A 232 5.20 22.56 11.31
CA GLU A 232 6.52 22.62 11.94
C GLU A 232 7.04 21.19 12.12
N VAL A 233 8.22 20.89 11.59
CA VAL A 233 8.79 19.54 11.53
C VAL A 233 10.16 19.49 12.17
N GLU A 234 10.49 18.39 12.84
CA GLU A 234 11.78 18.22 13.51
C GLU A 234 12.74 17.39 12.66
N ILE A 235 13.99 17.84 12.50
CA ILE A 235 15.05 17.04 11.89
C ILE A 235 15.42 15.88 12.81
N LYS A 236 15.11 14.65 12.40
CA LYS A 236 15.51 13.44 13.13
C LYS A 236 16.89 12.95 12.76
N GLN A 237 17.23 13.00 11.47
CA GLN A 237 18.50 12.49 11.00
C GLN A 237 18.98 13.23 9.76
N ILE A 238 20.29 13.50 9.73
CA ILE A 238 21.00 14.00 8.55
C ILE A 238 22.07 12.97 8.21
N ASN A 239 21.89 12.25 7.11
CA ASN A 239 22.85 11.28 6.62
C ASN A 239 23.57 11.83 5.38
N ARG A 240 24.77 12.38 5.57
CA ARG A 240 25.61 12.90 4.48
C ARG A 240 26.25 11.71 3.76
N LEU A 241 25.80 11.41 2.55
CA LEU A 241 26.35 10.32 1.75
C LEU A 241 27.70 10.72 1.15
N ASN A 242 27.85 11.98 0.75
CA ASN A 242 29.08 12.61 0.28
C ASN A 242 28.95 14.14 0.39
N ASP A 243 29.91 14.89 -0.17
CA ASP A 243 29.92 16.37 -0.13
C ASP A 243 28.85 17.05 -1.00
N ARG A 244 28.10 16.27 -1.79
CA ARG A 244 27.10 16.72 -2.77
C ARG A 244 25.69 16.20 -2.51
N LEU A 245 25.51 15.17 -1.69
CA LEU A 245 24.21 14.57 -1.41
C LEU A 245 24.08 14.17 0.06
N LEU A 246 22.94 14.53 0.64
CA LEU A 246 22.50 14.03 1.94
C LEU A 246 21.09 13.47 1.87
N ILE A 247 20.80 12.50 2.72
CA ILE A 247 19.44 12.04 3.01
C ILE A 247 19.00 12.71 4.31
N LEU A 248 17.95 13.52 4.22
CA LEU A 248 17.33 14.19 5.35
C LEU A 248 16.09 13.40 5.78
N LYS A 249 16.02 13.04 7.06
CA LYS A 249 14.80 12.50 7.68
C LYS A 249 14.24 13.52 8.67
N ILE A 250 13.00 13.91 8.44
CA ILE A 250 12.25 14.78 9.35
C ILE A 250 11.04 14.01 9.90
N GLN A 251 10.51 14.50 11.01
CA GLN A 251 9.30 13.95 11.61
C GLN A 251 8.30 15.07 11.88
N THR A 252 7.04 14.82 11.55
CA THR A 252 5.93 15.71 11.90
C THR A 252 5.51 15.52 13.36
N PRO A 253 4.83 16.49 13.99
CA PRO A 253 4.27 16.30 15.32
C PRO A 253 3.14 15.26 15.30
N ASP A 254 2.86 14.68 16.46
CA ASP A 254 1.77 13.71 16.66
C ASP A 254 0.38 14.31 16.40
N THR A 255 0.26 15.64 16.48
CA THR A 255 -0.98 16.37 16.26
C THR A 255 -1.31 16.57 14.79
N GLN A 256 -0.31 16.50 13.90
CA GLN A 256 -0.48 16.78 12.47
C GLN A 256 0.61 16.09 11.64
N THR A 257 0.19 15.14 10.82
CA THR A 257 1.00 14.47 9.79
C THR A 257 0.80 15.14 8.43
N LEU A 258 1.75 14.95 7.53
CA LEU A 258 1.59 15.36 6.13
C LEU A 258 0.65 14.37 5.42
N ARG A 259 -0.41 14.88 4.81
CA ARG A 259 -1.24 14.12 3.88
C ARG A 259 -0.79 14.49 2.47
N PHE A 260 -0.35 13.50 1.70
CA PHE A 260 0.16 13.70 0.35
C PHE A 260 -0.02 12.45 -0.50
N MET A 261 0.18 12.57 -1.80
CA MET A 261 0.24 11.46 -2.75
C MET A 261 1.70 11.18 -3.11
N ALA A 262 2.03 9.92 -3.36
CA ALA A 262 3.38 9.51 -3.71
C ALA A 262 3.89 10.31 -4.93
N GLY A 263 5.15 10.75 -4.87
CA GLY A 263 5.81 11.54 -5.92
C GLY A 263 5.59 13.06 -5.85
N GLN A 264 4.73 13.56 -4.94
CA GLN A 264 4.57 14.99 -4.68
C GLN A 264 5.79 15.62 -3.99
N ASP A 265 5.85 16.95 -4.04
CA ASP A 265 6.88 17.77 -3.43
C ASP A 265 6.33 18.68 -2.31
N VAL A 266 7.25 19.20 -1.50
CA VAL A 266 6.97 20.19 -0.46
C VAL A 266 8.04 21.28 -0.48
N VAL A 267 7.70 22.45 0.01
CA VAL A 267 8.66 23.51 0.32
C VAL A 267 9.13 23.34 1.76
N LEU A 268 10.43 23.11 1.95
CA LEU A 268 11.06 23.20 3.26
C LEU A 268 11.64 24.59 3.44
N SER A 269 11.47 25.18 4.63
CA SER A 269 12.01 26.49 4.94
C SER A 269 12.55 26.60 6.36
N LEU A 270 13.49 27.52 6.52
CA LEU A 270 14.06 27.89 7.81
C LEU A 270 14.26 29.40 7.86
N GLU A 271 13.72 30.02 8.91
CA GLU A 271 13.81 31.46 9.12
C GLU A 271 15.28 31.91 9.13
N GLY A 272 15.57 32.98 8.38
CA GLY A 272 16.92 33.53 8.23
C GLY A 272 17.87 32.73 7.33
N VAL A 273 17.46 31.58 6.78
CA VAL A 273 18.26 30.77 5.84
C VAL A 273 17.67 30.79 4.44
N GLY A 274 16.37 30.50 4.31
CA GLY A 274 15.70 30.43 3.02
C GLY A 274 14.71 29.27 2.94
N GLN A 275 14.21 29.03 1.74
CA GLN A 275 13.28 27.95 1.43
C GLN A 275 13.66 27.30 0.10
N HIS A 276 13.39 26.01 -0.03
CA HIS A 276 13.59 25.28 -1.26
C HIS A 276 12.56 24.16 -1.38
N ARG A 277 12.22 23.79 -2.63
CA ARG A 277 11.26 22.74 -2.94
C ARG A 277 11.98 21.41 -3.09
N TYR A 278 11.52 20.38 -2.39
CA TYR A 278 12.07 19.04 -2.51
C TYR A 278 10.95 18.01 -2.71
N PRO A 279 11.12 17.05 -3.62
CA PRO A 279 10.25 15.88 -3.69
C PRO A 279 10.31 15.07 -2.39
N VAL A 280 9.16 14.58 -1.92
CA VAL A 280 9.10 13.64 -0.81
C VAL A 280 9.55 12.27 -1.32
N ALA A 281 10.51 11.65 -0.65
CA ALA A 281 11.11 10.37 -1.06
C ALA A 281 10.55 9.15 -0.33
N SER A 282 9.71 9.34 0.70
CA SER A 282 9.06 8.27 1.47
C SER A 282 7.64 7.95 0.98
N CYS A 283 7.08 6.79 1.37
CA CYS A 283 5.67 6.47 1.10
C CYS A 283 4.71 7.41 1.86
N PRO A 284 3.61 7.88 1.24
CA PRO A 284 2.49 8.53 1.94
C PRO A 284 1.79 7.66 3.00
N CYS A 285 2.01 6.34 2.96
CA CYS A 285 1.64 5.38 4.00
C CYS A 285 2.11 5.83 5.40
N ASP A 286 3.26 6.52 5.47
CA ASP A 286 3.84 7.09 6.68
C ASP A 286 4.01 8.61 6.53
N GLY A 287 2.91 9.34 6.67
CA GLY A 287 2.90 10.81 6.66
C GLY A 287 3.59 11.46 7.88
N LYS A 288 4.07 10.67 8.84
CA LYS A 288 4.77 11.16 10.03
C LYS A 288 6.28 11.21 9.81
N ASN A 289 6.87 10.19 9.20
CA ASN A 289 8.31 10.12 8.96
C ASN A 289 8.61 10.39 7.48
N LEU A 290 9.13 11.59 7.19
CA LEU A 290 9.38 12.02 5.81
C LEU A 290 10.87 11.96 5.48
N GLU A 291 11.18 11.50 4.28
CA GLU A 291 12.54 11.39 3.75
C GLU A 291 12.74 12.30 2.53
N PHE A 292 13.89 12.94 2.43
CA PHE A 292 14.27 13.82 1.31
C PHE A 292 15.70 13.54 0.86
N HIS A 293 15.95 13.56 -0.44
CA HIS A 293 17.30 13.46 -1.01
C HIS A 293 17.74 14.85 -1.47
N ILE A 294 18.65 15.47 -0.73
CA ILE A 294 19.00 16.88 -0.90
C ILE A 294 20.35 16.98 -1.60
N PRO A 295 20.37 17.34 -2.90
CA PRO A 295 21.62 17.67 -3.58
C PRO A 295 22.16 19.01 -3.05
N ARG A 296 23.47 19.18 -3.09
CA ARG A 296 24.13 20.42 -2.74
C ARG A 296 24.20 21.33 -3.96
N LEU A 297 23.28 22.28 -4.02
CA LEU A 297 23.21 23.29 -5.07
C LEU A 297 23.64 24.66 -4.53
N GLU A 298 24.38 25.42 -5.33
CA GLU A 298 24.94 26.72 -4.88
C GLU A 298 23.86 27.76 -4.59
N HIS A 299 22.76 27.74 -5.34
CA HIS A 299 21.61 28.62 -5.17
C HIS A 299 20.65 28.17 -4.05
N ASP A 300 20.81 26.94 -3.56
CA ASP A 300 20.01 26.40 -2.47
C ASP A 300 20.70 26.67 -1.12
N HIS A 301 20.33 27.81 -0.53
CA HIS A 301 20.81 28.24 0.77
C HIS A 301 20.41 27.27 1.89
N LEU A 302 19.25 26.61 1.76
CA LEU A 302 18.77 25.64 2.75
C LEU A 302 19.62 24.36 2.68
N ALA A 303 19.89 23.83 1.49
CA ALA A 303 20.84 22.72 1.33
C ALA A 303 22.21 23.09 1.90
N THR A 304 22.75 24.25 1.53
CA THR A 304 24.05 24.73 2.05
C THR A 304 24.07 24.75 3.59
N TYR A 305 23.01 25.24 4.23
CA TYR A 305 22.85 25.18 5.68
C TYR A 305 22.81 23.74 6.22
N LEU A 306 22.05 22.85 5.59
CA LEU A 306 21.93 21.44 5.98
C LEU A 306 23.26 20.69 5.91
N PHE A 307 24.07 20.97 4.89
CA PHE A 307 25.40 20.39 4.74
C PHE A 307 26.37 20.88 5.82
N THR A 308 26.35 22.16 6.17
CA THR A 308 27.43 22.81 6.94
C THR A 308 27.13 23.02 8.43
N GLN A 309 25.89 23.36 8.78
CA GLN A 309 25.55 23.89 10.10
C GLN A 309 24.42 23.12 10.80
N ALA A 310 23.59 22.38 10.07
CA ALA A 310 22.42 21.74 10.65
C ALA A 310 22.77 20.59 11.61
N GLN A 311 21.95 20.48 12.65
CA GLN A 311 22.00 19.45 13.68
C GLN A 311 20.62 18.81 13.81
N ALA A 312 20.59 17.55 14.28
CA ALA A 312 19.34 16.90 14.65
C ALA A 312 18.62 17.68 15.76
N LYS A 313 17.30 17.50 15.86
CA LYS A 313 16.36 18.18 16.77
C LYS A 313 16.10 19.65 16.47
N LYS A 314 16.64 20.19 15.37
CA LYS A 314 16.26 21.52 14.89
C LYS A 314 14.93 21.44 14.12
N ASN A 315 14.10 22.46 14.27
CA ASN A 315 12.83 22.55 13.54
C ASN A 315 13.01 23.24 12.19
N LEU A 316 12.27 22.76 11.21
CA LEU A 316 12.03 23.38 9.90
C LEU A 316 10.53 23.64 9.76
N HIS A 317 10.16 24.49 8.81
CA HIS A 317 8.78 24.60 8.37
C HIS A 317 8.61 23.86 7.06
N LEU A 318 7.52 23.10 6.94
CA LEU A 318 7.11 22.40 5.74
C LEU A 318 5.82 23.02 5.24
N LYS A 319 5.77 23.31 3.94
CA LYS A 319 4.57 23.73 3.23
C LYS A 319 4.32 22.82 2.03
N GLY A 320 3.14 22.20 1.97
CA GLY A 320 2.76 21.30 0.88
C GLY A 320 1.63 20.35 1.29
N PRO A 321 1.24 19.39 0.44
CA PRO A 321 1.95 18.97 -0.76
C PRO A 321 1.65 19.82 -2.00
N SER A 322 2.50 19.67 -3.02
CA SER A 322 2.31 20.22 -4.37
C SER A 322 2.76 19.20 -5.42
N GLY A 323 2.37 19.44 -6.68
CA GLY A 323 2.80 18.64 -7.83
C GLY A 323 1.78 17.57 -8.26
N ASN A 324 1.82 17.26 -9.55
CA ASN A 324 0.92 16.32 -10.23
C ASN A 324 1.63 15.01 -10.65
N PHE A 325 2.86 14.79 -10.18
CA PHE A 325 3.65 13.60 -10.48
C PHE A 325 3.25 12.45 -9.55
N THR A 326 2.04 11.93 -9.75
CA THR A 326 1.40 10.97 -8.84
C THR A 326 0.89 9.74 -9.57
N LEU A 327 0.76 8.63 -8.84
CA LEU A 327 0.08 7.43 -9.33
C LEU A 327 -1.44 7.61 -9.27
N PRO A 328 -2.18 7.20 -10.31
CA PRO A 328 -3.60 6.89 -10.18
C PRO A 328 -3.82 5.80 -9.13
N PHE A 329 -4.99 5.81 -8.51
CA PHE A 329 -5.33 4.87 -7.43
C PHE A 329 -5.40 3.40 -7.91
N ASP A 330 -5.98 3.16 -9.09
CA ASP A 330 -6.22 1.80 -9.62
C ASP A 330 -5.19 1.35 -10.68
N VAL A 331 -3.93 1.78 -10.57
CA VAL A 331 -2.92 1.34 -11.55
C VAL A 331 -2.58 -0.13 -11.36
N THR A 332 -3.14 -0.94 -12.24
CA THR A 332 -2.80 -2.37 -12.44
C THR A 332 -1.83 -2.58 -13.60
N ALA A 333 -1.69 -1.56 -14.46
CA ALA A 333 -0.83 -1.57 -15.63
C ALA A 333 0.67 -1.56 -15.28
N PRO A 334 1.55 -1.99 -16.20
CA PRO A 334 2.98 -1.99 -15.96
C PRO A 334 3.55 -0.56 -15.83
N LEU A 335 4.49 -0.37 -14.91
CA LEU A 335 5.15 0.90 -14.63
C LEU A 335 6.53 0.96 -15.31
N LEU A 336 6.80 2.07 -15.99
CA LEU A 336 8.12 2.44 -16.48
C LEU A 336 8.61 3.68 -15.71
N LEU A 337 9.64 3.51 -14.90
CA LEU A 337 10.18 4.52 -14.01
C LEU A 337 11.57 4.92 -14.51
N ILE A 338 11.75 6.19 -14.87
CA ILE A 338 13.01 6.73 -15.38
C ILE A 338 13.49 7.83 -14.44
N ALA A 339 14.60 7.60 -13.76
CA ALA A 339 15.19 8.53 -12.82
C ALA A 339 16.54 9.03 -13.35
N TRP A 340 16.79 10.33 -13.26
CA TRP A 340 18.11 10.92 -13.43
C TRP A 340 18.67 11.33 -12.07
N GLU A 341 19.79 10.73 -11.65
CA GLU A 341 20.49 11.08 -10.40
C GLU A 341 19.55 11.19 -9.18
N THR A 342 19.43 12.38 -8.56
CA THR A 342 18.57 12.64 -7.40
C THR A 342 17.08 12.74 -7.75
N GLY A 343 16.71 12.74 -9.03
CA GLY A 343 15.36 12.47 -9.53
C GLY A 343 14.83 11.09 -9.13
N PHE A 344 15.67 10.24 -8.55
CA PHE A 344 15.25 9.02 -7.86
C PHE A 344 14.38 9.30 -6.61
N ALA A 345 14.42 10.47 -5.99
CA ALA A 345 13.60 10.79 -4.80
C ALA A 345 12.09 10.60 -5.03
N PRO A 346 11.43 11.30 -5.98
CA PRO A 346 10.01 11.09 -6.24
C PRO A 346 9.72 9.66 -6.72
N ILE A 347 10.60 9.08 -7.54
CA ILE A 347 10.46 7.71 -8.03
C ILE A 347 10.51 6.69 -6.88
N LYS A 348 11.35 6.90 -5.87
CA LYS A 348 11.39 6.08 -4.65
C LYS A 348 10.06 6.13 -3.91
N SER A 349 9.45 7.32 -3.78
CA SER A 349 8.12 7.46 -3.18
C SER A 349 7.06 6.66 -3.94
N LEU A 350 7.07 6.73 -5.28
CA LEU A 350 6.19 5.92 -6.14
C LEU A 350 6.40 4.41 -5.95
N ILE A 351 7.66 3.95 -5.92
CA ILE A 351 7.99 2.54 -5.74
C ILE A 351 7.55 2.06 -4.35
N GLU A 352 7.93 2.75 -3.28
CA GLU A 352 7.56 2.34 -1.91
C GLU A 352 6.04 2.31 -1.73
N HIS A 353 5.32 3.24 -2.35
CA HIS A 353 3.87 3.22 -2.37
C HIS A 353 3.30 2.04 -3.14
N THR A 354 3.78 1.79 -4.35
CA THR A 354 3.31 0.67 -5.18
C THR A 354 3.60 -0.68 -4.53
N VAL A 355 4.72 -0.81 -3.82
CA VAL A 355 5.07 -2.00 -3.02
C VAL A 355 4.11 -2.19 -1.85
N SER A 356 3.66 -1.11 -1.21
CA SER A 356 2.66 -1.21 -0.14
C SER A 356 1.29 -1.66 -0.66
N VAL A 357 0.89 -1.18 -1.85
CA VAL A 357 -0.41 -1.49 -2.45
C VAL A 357 -0.43 -2.85 -3.14
N ASP A 358 0.72 -3.32 -3.63
CA ASP A 358 0.94 -4.62 -4.28
C ASP A 358 0.00 -4.91 -5.48
N ASN A 359 -0.15 -3.94 -6.38
CA ASN A 359 -1.20 -4.00 -7.42
C ASN A 359 -0.73 -3.88 -8.88
N ALA A 360 0.53 -3.50 -9.14
CA ALA A 360 0.97 -3.28 -10.52
C ALA A 360 1.60 -4.53 -11.17
N GLU A 361 1.24 -4.78 -12.44
CA GLU A 361 1.62 -5.98 -13.22
C GLU A 361 3.14 -6.21 -13.27
N SER A 362 3.91 -5.16 -13.60
CA SER A 362 5.38 -5.18 -13.57
C SER A 362 5.96 -3.78 -13.42
N TRP A 363 7.17 -3.68 -12.89
CA TRP A 363 7.86 -2.41 -12.64
C TRP A 363 9.23 -2.42 -13.29
N HIS A 364 9.54 -1.39 -14.07
CA HIS A 364 10.85 -1.25 -14.71
C HIS A 364 11.49 0.07 -14.29
N LEU A 365 12.50 0.01 -13.42
CA LEU A 365 13.30 1.15 -13.01
C LEU A 365 14.56 1.25 -13.86
N TYR A 366 14.67 2.34 -14.61
CA TYR A 366 15.89 2.77 -15.27
C TYR A 366 16.44 4.00 -14.55
N TRP A 367 17.59 3.85 -13.93
CA TRP A 367 18.21 4.94 -13.18
C TRP A 367 19.49 5.38 -13.90
N LEU A 368 19.47 6.56 -14.48
CA LEU A 368 20.55 7.15 -15.27
C LEU A 368 21.42 8.08 -14.44
N THR A 369 22.73 8.02 -14.69
CA THR A 369 23.74 8.82 -13.99
C THR A 369 24.85 9.27 -14.94
N GLU A 370 25.32 10.52 -14.78
CA GLU A 370 26.34 11.10 -15.67
C GLU A 370 27.77 10.76 -15.24
N THR A 371 28.04 10.58 -13.94
CA THR A 371 29.41 10.44 -13.43
C THR A 371 29.73 9.03 -12.92
N SER A 372 30.80 8.39 -13.43
CA SER A 372 31.49 7.29 -12.75
C SER A 372 32.64 7.88 -11.96
N GLY A 373 32.48 8.01 -10.65
CA GLY A 373 33.56 8.44 -9.79
C GLY A 373 33.19 8.34 -8.33
N GLU A 374 34.20 8.25 -7.47
CA GLU A 374 34.07 8.19 -6.00
C GLU A 374 33.32 9.39 -5.40
N GLN A 375 33.11 10.46 -6.18
CA GLN A 375 32.56 11.75 -5.73
C GLN A 375 31.02 11.86 -5.86
N MET A 376 30.37 10.99 -6.64
CA MET A 376 28.91 10.84 -6.66
C MET A 376 28.58 9.40 -7.10
N PRO A 377 28.21 8.48 -6.19
CA PRO A 377 27.63 7.23 -6.61
C PRO A 377 26.26 7.59 -7.18
N GLY A 378 26.15 7.76 -8.50
CA GLY A 378 24.91 8.22 -9.12
C GLY A 378 23.71 7.34 -8.74
N HIS A 379 23.96 6.05 -8.50
CA HIS A 379 23.03 5.10 -7.89
C HIS A 379 23.24 5.01 -6.36
N TYR A 380 23.10 6.12 -5.64
CA TYR A 380 23.44 6.22 -4.21
C TYR A 380 22.60 5.30 -3.29
N MET A 381 21.48 4.76 -3.80
CA MET A 381 20.67 3.74 -3.14
C MET A 381 20.62 2.41 -3.93
N HIS A 382 21.69 2.09 -4.67
CA HIS A 382 21.78 0.87 -5.48
C HIS A 382 21.46 -0.41 -4.69
N ASN A 383 21.93 -0.51 -3.43
CA ASN A 383 21.66 -1.67 -2.59
C ASN A 383 20.17 -1.83 -2.25
N LEU A 384 19.43 -0.73 -2.09
CA LEU A 384 17.98 -0.75 -1.86
C LEU A 384 17.27 -1.27 -3.12
N CYS A 385 17.62 -0.73 -4.29
CA CYS A 385 17.03 -1.17 -5.56
C CYS A 385 17.29 -2.65 -5.84
N ARG A 386 18.50 -3.15 -5.56
CA ARG A 386 18.78 -4.60 -5.66
C ARG A 386 17.95 -5.41 -4.67
N SER A 387 17.77 -4.93 -3.44
CA SER A 387 16.96 -5.64 -2.46
C SER A 387 15.48 -5.73 -2.85
N TRP A 388 14.95 -4.73 -3.56
CA TRP A 388 13.63 -4.81 -4.17
C TRP A 388 13.58 -5.83 -5.29
N GLN A 389 14.55 -5.82 -6.20
CA GLN A 389 14.62 -6.80 -7.29
C GLN A 389 14.78 -8.24 -6.78
N ASP A 390 15.50 -8.45 -5.68
CA ASP A 390 15.66 -9.76 -5.06
C ASP A 390 14.39 -10.23 -4.32
N ALA A 391 13.51 -9.31 -3.91
CA ALA A 391 12.33 -9.59 -3.10
C ALA A 391 11.01 -9.59 -3.90
N LEU A 392 10.98 -8.94 -5.06
CA LEU A 392 9.76 -8.66 -5.83
C LEU A 392 9.91 -9.29 -7.21
N ASP A 393 9.09 -10.32 -7.50
CA ASP A 393 9.21 -11.13 -8.71
C ASP A 393 9.03 -10.34 -10.01
N ASN A 394 8.31 -9.22 -9.95
CA ASN A 394 7.92 -8.38 -11.08
C ASN A 394 8.62 -7.00 -11.11
N PHE A 395 9.64 -6.77 -10.28
CA PHE A 395 10.46 -5.56 -10.29
C PHE A 395 11.79 -5.76 -11.02
N TYR A 396 12.05 -4.93 -12.02
CA TYR A 396 13.28 -4.94 -12.81
C TYR A 396 14.03 -3.63 -12.65
N TYR A 397 15.27 -3.70 -12.19
CA TYR A 397 16.14 -2.55 -11.99
C TYR A 397 17.34 -2.58 -12.94
N THR A 398 17.47 -1.54 -13.75
CA THR A 398 18.58 -1.33 -14.68
C THR A 398 19.33 -0.04 -14.32
N PRO A 399 20.45 -0.13 -13.58
CA PRO A 399 21.36 1.00 -13.40
C PRO A 399 22.06 1.30 -14.73
N LEU A 400 21.94 2.54 -15.18
CA LEU A 400 22.55 3.03 -16.40
C LEU A 400 23.51 4.14 -16.08
N HIS A 401 24.68 4.04 -16.68
CA HIS A 401 25.69 5.07 -16.59
C HIS A 401 26.03 5.55 -18.00
N LEU A 402 25.87 6.85 -18.21
CA LEU A 402 26.05 7.48 -19.51
C LEU A 402 27.52 7.84 -19.81
N GLY A 403 28.40 7.85 -18.80
CA GLY A 403 29.79 8.29 -18.94
C GLY A 403 29.90 9.72 -19.48
N ASN A 404 31.09 10.10 -19.96
CA ASN A 404 31.29 11.31 -20.75
C ASN A 404 30.71 11.14 -22.18
N LEU A 405 29.48 10.62 -22.33
CA LEU A 405 28.71 10.88 -23.53
C LEU A 405 28.58 12.39 -23.60
N ALA A 406 29.43 13.04 -24.40
CA ALA A 406 29.31 14.46 -24.67
C ALA A 406 27.87 14.68 -25.14
N ILE A 407 27.05 15.33 -24.32
CA ILE A 407 25.66 15.69 -24.59
C ILE A 407 25.64 16.81 -25.66
N ASN A 408 26.35 16.59 -26.77
CA ASN A 408 26.52 17.53 -27.87
C ASN A 408 25.99 16.97 -29.20
N GLU A 409 25.43 15.75 -29.21
CA GLU A 409 24.70 15.23 -30.37
C GLU A 409 23.45 14.48 -29.87
N ASN A 410 22.25 15.00 -30.20
CA ASN A 410 20.96 14.37 -29.91
C ASN A 410 20.92 12.89 -30.36
N ASP A 411 21.63 12.57 -31.45
CA ASP A 411 21.73 11.23 -32.03
C ASP A 411 22.35 10.19 -31.07
N ALA A 412 23.29 10.59 -30.20
CA ALA A 412 23.97 9.67 -29.28
C ALA A 412 23.06 9.25 -28.11
N LEU A 413 22.29 10.18 -27.57
CA LEU A 413 21.29 9.89 -26.53
C LEU A 413 20.14 9.09 -27.13
N ASP A 414 19.65 9.45 -28.32
CA ASP A 414 18.59 8.70 -29.00
C ASP A 414 18.98 7.24 -29.27
N HIS A 415 20.21 7.01 -29.77
CA HIS A 415 20.70 5.65 -29.98
C HIS A 415 20.84 4.90 -28.64
N TYR A 416 21.25 5.58 -27.57
CA TYR A 416 21.34 5.00 -26.24
C TYR A 416 19.96 4.61 -25.70
N LEU A 417 18.97 5.50 -25.76
CA LEU A 417 17.58 5.25 -25.37
C LEU A 417 17.01 4.08 -26.20
N GLN A 418 17.18 4.09 -27.52
CA GLN A 418 16.72 3.01 -28.40
C GLN A 418 17.30 1.65 -28.01
N SER A 419 18.61 1.58 -27.72
CA SER A 419 19.28 0.33 -27.33
C SER A 419 18.81 -0.16 -25.96
N THR A 420 18.67 0.75 -25.00
CA THR A 420 18.32 0.49 -23.60
C THR A 420 16.88 0.01 -23.45
N PHE A 421 15.94 0.69 -24.12
CA PHE A 421 14.52 0.39 -24.05
C PHE A 421 14.06 -0.58 -25.15
N SER A 422 14.99 -1.15 -25.93
CA SER A 422 14.69 -2.11 -27.00
C SER A 422 13.90 -3.34 -26.53
N LYS A 423 14.07 -3.72 -25.26
CA LYS A 423 13.39 -4.88 -24.64
C LYS A 423 11.94 -4.60 -24.25
N LEU A 424 11.54 -3.34 -24.12
CA LEU A 424 10.17 -2.99 -23.80
C LEU A 424 9.34 -2.98 -25.09
N THR A 425 8.41 -3.92 -25.17
CA THR A 425 7.45 -4.03 -26.28
C THR A 425 6.13 -3.38 -25.89
N ASP A 426 5.60 -2.53 -26.77
CA ASP A 426 4.28 -1.89 -26.63
C ASP A 426 4.13 -0.92 -25.44
N LEU A 427 4.75 0.26 -25.54
CA LEU A 427 4.70 1.31 -24.50
C LEU A 427 3.29 1.89 -24.24
N ARG A 428 2.30 1.58 -25.09
CA ARG A 428 0.89 2.04 -24.92
C ARG A 428 0.26 1.59 -23.61
N ARG A 429 0.70 0.43 -23.10
CA ARG A 429 0.18 -0.17 -21.87
C ARG A 429 0.83 0.38 -20.61
N TYR A 430 1.94 1.10 -20.74
CA TYR A 430 2.72 1.54 -19.59
C TYR A 430 2.20 2.86 -19.03
N TYR A 431 2.26 2.97 -17.71
CA TYR A 431 2.35 4.27 -17.04
C TYR A 431 3.82 4.63 -16.87
N ILE A 432 4.20 5.79 -17.39
CA ILE A 432 5.59 6.20 -17.56
C ILE A 432 5.85 7.43 -16.70
N TYR A 433 6.81 7.31 -15.78
CA TYR A 433 7.19 8.36 -14.85
C TYR A 433 8.65 8.72 -15.07
N VAL A 434 8.89 9.99 -15.43
CA VAL A 434 10.21 10.49 -15.79
C VAL A 434 10.59 11.65 -14.87
N ALA A 435 11.66 11.48 -14.10
CA ALA A 435 12.20 12.50 -13.21
C ALA A 435 13.62 12.87 -13.64
N MET A 436 13.76 13.97 -14.41
CA MET A 436 15.03 14.40 -15.00
C MET A 436 15.05 15.91 -15.31
N PRO A 437 16.21 16.51 -15.62
CA PRO A 437 16.30 17.93 -16.00
C PRO A 437 15.50 18.24 -17.27
N GLU A 438 14.89 19.43 -17.35
CA GLU A 438 14.01 19.86 -18.46
C GLU A 438 14.61 19.61 -19.86
N PRO A 439 15.89 19.92 -20.15
CA PRO A 439 16.46 19.72 -21.49
C PRO A 439 16.45 18.26 -21.96
N LEU A 440 16.54 17.31 -21.02
CA LEU A 440 16.50 15.88 -21.31
C LEU A 440 15.07 15.34 -21.36
N GLN A 441 14.11 15.99 -20.68
CA GLN A 441 12.72 15.57 -20.69
C GLN A 441 12.13 15.60 -22.10
N THR A 442 12.38 16.67 -22.87
CA THR A 442 11.85 16.80 -24.24
C THR A 442 12.36 15.67 -25.13
N LEU A 443 13.64 15.33 -25.07
CA LEU A 443 14.23 14.23 -25.84
C LEU A 443 13.61 12.88 -25.47
N VAL A 444 13.45 12.60 -24.18
CA VAL A 444 12.80 11.37 -23.72
C VAL A 444 11.33 11.34 -24.10
N GLN A 445 10.62 12.45 -24.01
CA GLN A 445 9.23 12.56 -24.43
C GLN A 445 9.07 12.24 -25.92
N ASP A 446 9.89 12.84 -26.79
CA ASP A 446 9.87 12.57 -28.23
C ASP A 446 10.16 11.09 -28.53
N PHE A 447 11.14 10.52 -27.83
CA PHE A 447 11.45 9.09 -27.93
C PHE A 447 10.24 8.21 -27.53
N LEU A 448 9.59 8.49 -26.40
CA LEU A 448 8.43 7.73 -25.92
C LEU A 448 7.25 7.82 -26.89
N LEU A 449 6.98 9.02 -27.43
CA LEU A 449 5.93 9.24 -28.42
C LEU A 449 6.23 8.53 -29.75
N SER A 450 7.49 8.51 -30.20
CA SER A 450 7.92 7.76 -31.39
C SER A 450 7.67 6.25 -31.25
N ARG A 451 7.63 5.74 -30.01
CA ARG A 451 7.34 4.36 -29.63
C ARG A 451 5.86 4.13 -29.28
N GLN A 452 4.99 5.10 -29.61
CA GLN A 452 3.55 5.06 -29.38
C GLN A 452 3.14 5.03 -27.90
N ALA A 453 3.95 5.54 -26.97
CA ALA A 453 3.50 5.70 -25.58
C ALA A 453 2.23 6.56 -25.51
N ASN A 454 1.31 6.24 -24.59
CA ASN A 454 0.11 7.05 -24.38
C ASN A 454 0.50 8.37 -23.68
N PRO A 455 0.27 9.55 -24.28
CA PRO A 455 0.64 10.82 -23.65
C PRO A 455 -0.02 11.04 -22.29
N GLU A 456 -1.28 10.60 -22.13
CA GLU A 456 -2.03 10.70 -20.86
C GLU A 456 -1.45 9.82 -19.75
N HIS A 457 -0.56 8.88 -20.09
CA HIS A 457 0.13 8.01 -19.14
C HIS A 457 1.60 8.39 -18.97
N CYS A 458 2.05 9.50 -19.55
CA CYS A 458 3.43 9.97 -19.44
C CYS A 458 3.50 11.18 -18.50
N PHE A 459 4.12 10.99 -17.35
CA PHE A 459 4.27 11.99 -16.30
C PHE A 459 5.73 12.41 -16.22
N PHE A 460 5.96 13.72 -16.18
CA PHE A 460 7.28 14.31 -16.10
C PHE A 460 7.36 15.19 -14.87
N THR A 461 8.49 15.14 -14.18
CA THR A 461 8.80 16.07 -13.11
C THR A 461 10.24 16.53 -13.24
N GLU A 462 10.45 17.80 -12.95
CA GLU A 462 11.76 18.41 -13.02
C GLU A 462 12.66 17.88 -11.91
N HIS A 463 13.85 17.47 -12.30
CA HIS A 463 14.92 17.25 -11.35
C HIS A 463 15.43 18.63 -10.88
N ALA A 464 15.41 18.90 -9.57
CA ALA A 464 15.76 20.17 -8.92
C ALA A 464 17.19 20.72 -9.20
N ASN A 465 17.93 20.19 -10.17
CA ASN A 465 19.29 20.59 -10.54
C ASN A 465 19.37 21.65 -11.66
N THR A 466 18.29 22.25 -12.13
CA THR A 466 18.37 23.29 -13.18
C THR A 466 18.88 24.62 -12.58
N CYS A 467 20.18 24.82 -12.72
CA CYS A 467 20.78 26.15 -12.75
C CYS A 467 20.23 26.91 -13.95
N ASP A 468 19.59 28.06 -13.70
CA ASP A 468 19.61 29.17 -14.67
C ASP A 468 21.01 29.79 -14.75
#